data_AF-A0A1S3HR92-F1
#
_entry.id   AF-A0A1S3HR92-F1
#
_cell.length_a   1.000
_cell.length_b   1.000
_cell.length_c   1.000
_cell.angle_alpha   90.00
_cell.angle_beta   90.00
_cell.angle_gamma   90.00
#
_symmetry.space_group_name_H-M   'P 1'
#
loop_
_entity.id
_entity.type
_entity.pdbx_description
1 polymer ?
#
loop_
_entity_poly.entity_id
_entity_poly.type
_entity_poly.pdbx_seq_one_letter_code
_entity_poly.pdbx_strand_id
1 'polypeptide(L)'
;MAVRVTLILLTVTYFLVFIGSASVSLSIGIIQIKWNGLCLLFASGKWGYENNMWMFRFVSKTSTHTPCSFVSIISALNAVNAMFMFIYCMYTVLARSRQGQDIVTMIPAVLSVLKTILLLACAIVISAGLAAFCKQITSKRNIAPTCRGTQTNIKWLNVDGSYFYDITNFAQFAGWALFGCSLILNGILFFRLRQDFKSPRPSDLATLTES
;
A
#
# COMPACT_ATOMS: atom_id res chain seq x y z
N MET A 1 -26.68 0.88 19.66
CA MET A 1 -25.52 -0.04 19.72
C MET A 1 -24.82 -0.21 18.37
N ALA A 2 -25.54 -0.40 17.25
CA ALA A 2 -24.95 -0.61 15.92
C ALA A 2 -23.92 0.46 15.47
N VAL A 3 -24.16 1.75 15.78
CA VAL A 3 -23.25 2.83 15.37
C VAL A 3 -21.92 2.80 16.12
N ARG A 4 -21.91 2.44 17.42
CA ARG A 4 -20.67 2.30 18.19
C ARG A 4 -19.81 1.15 17.68
N VAL A 5 -20.44 0.02 17.35
CA VAL A 5 -19.73 -1.13 16.77
C VAL A 5 -19.11 -0.76 15.43
N THR A 6 -19.85 -0.05 14.58
CA THR A 6 -19.35 0.43 13.27
C THR A 6 -18.16 1.39 13.43
N LEU A 7 -18.20 2.30 14.41
CA LEU A 7 -17.08 3.22 14.70
C LEU A 7 -15.84 2.47 15.20
N ILE A 8 -15.99 1.47 16.07
CA ILE A 8 -14.87 0.66 16.55
C ILE A 8 -14.24 -0.11 15.38
N LEU A 9 -15.05 -0.71 14.50
CA LEU A 9 -14.56 -1.39 13.30
C LEU A 9 -13.82 -0.44 12.35
N LEU A 10 -14.32 0.78 12.15
CA LEU A 10 -13.62 1.81 11.38
C LEU A 10 -12.25 2.13 12.01
N THR A 11 -12.19 2.38 13.31
CA THR A 11 -10.95 2.69 14.03
C THR A 11 -9.91 1.58 13.87
N VAL A 12 -10.29 0.32 14.10
CA VAL A 12 -9.38 -0.83 13.96
C VAL A 12 -8.91 -0.97 12.51
N THR A 13 -9.81 -0.83 11.54
CA THR A 13 -9.45 -0.97 10.12
C THR A 13 -8.52 0.15 9.66
N TYR A 14 -8.76 1.40 10.05
CA TYR A 14 -7.86 2.52 9.74
C TYR A 14 -6.46 2.32 10.34
N PHE A 15 -6.36 1.78 11.55
CA PHE A 15 -5.08 1.45 12.17
C PHE A 15 -4.31 0.37 11.39
N LEU A 16 -4.99 -0.69 10.94
CA LEU A 16 -4.39 -1.72 10.09
C LEU A 16 -3.93 -1.15 8.74
N VAL A 17 -4.75 -0.29 8.13
CA VAL A 17 -4.39 0.41 6.88
C VAL A 17 -3.17 1.31 7.06
N PHE A 18 -3.06 2.00 8.21
CA PHE A 18 -1.88 2.79 8.55
C PHE A 18 -0.60 1.94 8.62
N ILE A 19 -0.62 0.86 9.40
CA ILE A 19 0.53 -0.04 9.54
C ILE A 19 0.91 -0.66 8.20
N GLY A 20 -0.07 -1.17 7.45
CA GLY A 20 0.14 -1.76 6.14
C GLY A 20 0.77 -0.76 5.16
N SER A 21 0.23 0.46 5.10
CA SER A 21 0.73 1.51 4.20
C SER A 21 2.16 1.96 4.57
N ALA A 22 2.43 2.13 5.86
CA ALA A 22 3.77 2.47 6.34
C ALA A 22 4.79 1.35 6.03
N SER A 23 4.41 0.08 6.24
CA SER A 23 5.28 -1.06 5.96
C SER A 23 5.67 -1.17 4.48
N VAL A 24 4.72 -0.94 3.56
CA VAL A 24 4.97 -0.92 2.11
C VAL A 24 5.89 0.24 1.75
N SER A 25 5.58 1.45 2.22
CA SER A 25 6.40 2.64 1.95
C SER A 25 7.83 2.48 2.44
N LEU A 26 8.03 2.00 3.66
CA LEU A 26 9.34 1.79 4.25
C LEU A 26 10.14 0.70 3.53
N SER A 27 9.50 -0.41 3.17
CA SER A 27 10.19 -1.51 2.48
C SER A 27 10.73 -1.06 1.13
N ILE A 28 9.92 -0.35 0.33
CA ILE A 28 10.37 0.19 -0.97
C ILE A 28 11.42 1.30 -0.77
N GLY A 29 11.26 2.16 0.24
CA GLY A 29 12.23 3.19 0.57
C GLY A 29 13.61 2.64 0.94
N ILE A 30 13.67 1.59 1.77
CA ILE A 30 14.93 0.93 2.15
C ILE A 30 15.63 0.35 0.92
N ILE A 31 14.87 -0.28 0.01
CA ILE A 31 15.43 -0.80 -1.24
C ILE A 31 16.01 0.32 -2.10
N GLN A 32 15.30 1.44 -2.25
CA GLN A 32 15.80 2.59 -3.01
C GLN A 32 17.10 3.14 -2.40
N ILE A 33 17.20 3.23 -1.07
CA ILE A 33 18.42 3.70 -0.39
C ILE A 33 19.60 2.76 -0.67
N LYS A 34 19.39 1.43 -0.51
CA LYS A 34 20.43 0.42 -0.78
C LYS A 34 20.92 0.41 -2.24
N TRP A 35 20.08 0.87 -3.15
CA TRP A 35 20.33 0.86 -4.59
C TRP A 35 20.71 2.25 -5.10
N ASN A 36 21.24 3.12 -4.23
CA ASN A 36 21.71 4.47 -4.57
C ASN A 36 20.63 5.33 -5.26
N GLY A 37 19.39 5.22 -4.79
CA GLY A 37 18.21 5.90 -5.34
C GLY A 37 17.59 5.21 -6.55
N LEU A 38 18.22 4.16 -7.10
CA LEU A 38 17.68 3.41 -8.23
C LEU A 38 16.48 2.56 -7.82
N CYS A 39 15.55 2.37 -8.76
CA CYS A 39 14.37 1.56 -8.54
C CYS A 39 14.64 0.10 -8.94
N LEU A 40 14.32 -0.83 -8.05
CA LEU A 40 14.38 -2.28 -8.30
C LEU A 40 13.27 -2.75 -9.25
N LEU A 41 12.07 -2.16 -9.14
CA LEU A 41 10.90 -2.60 -9.92
C LEU A 41 11.13 -2.32 -11.41
N PHE A 42 10.89 -3.35 -12.24
CA PHE A 42 11.15 -3.32 -13.69
C PHE A 42 12.60 -3.06 -14.08
N ALA A 43 13.52 -3.25 -13.14
CA ALA A 43 14.90 -3.04 -13.45
C ALA A 43 15.46 -4.14 -14.36
N SER A 44 16.53 -3.79 -15.06
CA SER A 44 17.22 -4.70 -15.98
C SER A 44 18.69 -4.81 -15.62
N GLY A 45 19.30 -5.95 -15.91
CA GLY A 45 20.72 -6.15 -15.65
C GLY A 45 21.36 -7.08 -16.66
N LYS A 46 22.69 -7.00 -16.74
CA LYS A 46 23.50 -7.83 -17.63
C LYS A 46 24.40 -8.72 -16.81
N TRP A 47 24.46 -9.99 -17.20
CA TRP A 47 25.43 -10.94 -16.66
C TRP A 47 26.80 -10.67 -17.25
N GLY A 48 27.78 -10.41 -16.39
CA GLY A 48 29.20 -10.37 -16.71
C GLY A 48 29.92 -11.57 -16.12
N TYR A 49 31.09 -11.89 -16.68
CA TYR A 49 32.01 -12.87 -16.13
C TYR A 49 33.36 -12.18 -15.98
N GLU A 50 33.84 -12.05 -14.74
CA GLU A 50 35.09 -11.35 -14.43
C GLU A 50 35.75 -12.04 -13.22
N ASN A 51 37.07 -12.19 -13.24
CA ASN A 51 37.85 -12.84 -12.16
C ASN A 51 37.32 -14.22 -11.74
N ASN A 52 37.04 -15.10 -12.71
CA ASN A 52 36.46 -16.44 -12.53
C ASN A 52 35.12 -16.51 -11.79
N MET A 53 34.44 -15.37 -11.58
CA MET A 53 33.14 -15.31 -10.92
C MET A 53 32.09 -14.66 -11.81
N TRP A 54 30.86 -15.16 -11.69
CA TRP A 54 29.69 -14.55 -12.34
C TRP A 54 29.26 -13.33 -11.54
N MET A 55 29.11 -12.20 -12.23
CA MET A 55 28.67 -10.95 -11.65
C MET A 55 27.43 -10.42 -12.36
N PHE A 56 26.52 -9.83 -11.59
CA PHE A 56 25.34 -9.19 -12.14
C PHE A 56 25.54 -7.68 -12.12
N ARG A 57 25.72 -7.10 -13.31
CA ARG A 57 25.81 -5.65 -13.46
C ARG A 57 24.40 -5.10 -13.60
N PHE A 58 24.00 -4.30 -12.64
CA PHE A 58 22.78 -3.52 -12.74
C PHE A 58 22.91 -2.52 -13.89
N VAL A 59 22.02 -2.59 -14.87
CA VAL A 59 21.97 -1.63 -15.98
C VAL A 59 20.58 -1.00 -15.96
N SER A 60 20.44 0.04 -15.14
CA SER A 60 19.30 0.94 -15.21
C SER A 60 19.26 1.56 -16.60
N LYS A 61 18.47 0.98 -17.51
CA LYS A 61 18.19 1.56 -18.83
C LYS A 61 17.13 2.64 -18.77
N THR A 62 16.48 2.83 -17.64
CA THR A 62 15.33 3.72 -17.50
C THR A 62 15.66 4.76 -16.45
N SER A 63 15.89 5.99 -16.91
CA SER A 63 15.94 7.25 -16.14
C SER A 63 14.67 7.56 -15.35
N THR A 64 13.75 6.60 -15.21
CA THR A 64 12.43 6.78 -14.63
C THR A 64 12.39 6.07 -13.28
N HIS A 65 12.72 6.81 -12.22
CA HIS A 65 12.44 6.45 -10.81
C HIS A 65 10.93 6.27 -10.53
N THR A 66 10.10 6.50 -11.53
CA THR A 66 8.65 6.62 -11.49
C THR A 66 7.92 5.46 -10.82
N PRO A 67 8.20 4.16 -11.05
CA PRO A 67 7.40 3.10 -10.44
C PRO A 67 7.64 2.96 -8.92
N CYS A 68 8.88 3.00 -8.46
CA CYS A 68 9.17 2.94 -7.02
C CYS A 68 8.69 4.21 -6.29
N SER A 69 8.93 5.39 -6.88
CA SER A 69 8.46 6.65 -6.30
C SER A 69 6.93 6.73 -6.28
N PHE A 70 6.25 6.23 -7.31
CA PHE A 70 4.79 6.12 -7.32
C PHE A 70 4.28 5.27 -6.14
N VAL A 71 4.81 4.06 -5.98
CA VAL A 71 4.43 3.17 -4.88
C VAL A 71 4.72 3.79 -3.52
N SER A 72 5.91 4.36 -3.32
CA SER A 72 6.32 4.98 -2.06
C SER A 72 5.46 6.20 -1.71
N ILE A 73 5.25 7.13 -2.65
CA ILE A 73 4.47 8.35 -2.38
C ILE A 73 3.00 8.03 -2.11
N ILE A 74 2.38 7.15 -2.91
CA ILE A 74 0.97 6.78 -2.72
C ILE A 74 0.76 6.08 -1.39
N SER A 75 1.64 5.13 -1.02
CA SER A 75 1.56 4.45 0.27
C SER A 75 1.81 5.40 1.45
N ALA A 76 2.77 6.33 1.35
CA ALA A 76 3.01 7.35 2.36
C ALA A 76 1.80 8.29 2.55
N LEU A 77 1.22 8.81 1.47
CA LEU A 77 0.02 9.65 1.52
C LEU A 77 -1.17 8.90 2.13
N ASN A 78 -1.32 7.61 1.79
CA ASN A 78 -2.38 6.79 2.37
C ASN A 78 -2.15 6.54 3.87
N ALA A 79 -0.91 6.32 4.30
CA ALA A 79 -0.55 6.18 5.72
C ALA A 79 -0.91 7.45 6.50
N VAL A 80 -0.49 8.63 6.01
CA VAL A 80 -0.79 9.92 6.65
C VAL A 80 -2.30 10.13 6.77
N ASN A 81 -3.05 9.89 5.68
CA ASN A 81 -4.50 9.99 5.72
C ASN A 81 -5.16 9.00 6.70
N ALA A 82 -4.68 7.75 6.73
CA ALA A 82 -5.18 6.73 7.65
C ALA A 82 -4.92 7.12 9.11
N MET A 83 -3.77 7.75 9.40
CA MET A 83 -3.45 8.26 10.73
C MET A 83 -4.41 9.38 11.17
N PHE A 84 -4.67 10.37 10.31
CA PHE A 84 -5.64 11.43 10.61
C PHE A 84 -7.05 10.87 10.87
N MET A 85 -7.50 9.93 10.02
CA MET A 85 -8.80 9.29 10.19
C MET A 85 -8.86 8.43 11.46
N PHE A 86 -7.79 7.72 11.80
CA PHE A 86 -7.69 6.95 13.04
C PHE A 86 -7.84 7.85 14.27
N ILE A 87 -7.11 8.98 14.34
CA ILE A 87 -7.20 9.94 15.45
C ILE A 87 -8.62 10.50 15.53
N TYR A 88 -9.21 10.87 14.39
CA TYR A 88 -10.59 11.37 14.34
C TYR A 88 -11.59 10.34 14.88
N CYS A 89 -11.53 9.09 14.39
CA CYS A 89 -12.42 8.03 14.86
C CYS A 89 -12.22 7.74 16.35
N MET A 90 -10.97 7.69 16.83
CA MET A 90 -10.65 7.49 18.24
C MET A 90 -11.18 8.61 19.13
N TYR A 91 -11.00 9.87 18.73
CA TYR A 91 -11.55 11.03 19.42
C TYR A 91 -13.08 10.96 19.51
N THR A 92 -13.76 10.61 18.41
CA THR A 92 -15.23 10.47 18.41
C THR A 92 -15.73 9.33 19.30
N VAL A 93 -14.97 8.23 19.42
CA VAL A 93 -15.30 7.13 20.32
C VAL A 93 -15.17 7.57 21.79
N LEU A 94 -14.13 8.33 22.12
CA LEU A 94 -13.87 8.81 23.49
C LEU A 94 -14.78 9.96 23.92
N ALA A 95 -15.02 10.95 23.05
CA ALA A 95 -15.75 12.16 23.37
C ALA A 95 -17.23 11.92 23.71
N ARG A 96 -17.74 10.69 23.50
CA ARG A 96 -19.14 10.27 23.72
C ARG A 96 -20.15 11.25 23.07
N SER A 97 -19.69 12.05 22.11
CA SER A 97 -20.42 13.19 21.57
C SER A 97 -21.61 12.70 20.75
N ARG A 98 -22.71 13.43 20.91
CA ARG A 98 -24.00 13.15 20.30
C ARG A 98 -23.83 13.06 18.78
N GLN A 99 -24.25 11.93 18.21
CA GLN A 99 -24.36 11.73 16.76
C GLN A 99 -25.18 12.86 16.16
N GLY A 100 -24.51 13.78 15.48
CA GLY A 100 -25.16 14.88 14.78
C GLY A 100 -24.12 15.58 13.92
N GLN A 101 -24.39 15.59 12.61
CA GLN A 101 -23.59 16.17 11.52
C GLN A 101 -22.43 15.30 10.94
N ASP A 102 -22.79 14.15 10.38
CA ASP A 102 -22.86 13.81 8.93
C ASP A 102 -22.17 14.65 7.84
N ILE A 103 -21.37 15.68 8.13
CA ILE A 103 -20.94 16.64 7.09
C ILE A 103 -19.99 16.02 6.04
N VAL A 104 -19.46 14.82 6.24
CA VAL A 104 -18.44 14.26 5.34
C VAL A 104 -18.55 12.74 5.27
N THR A 105 -19.70 12.12 4.96
CA THR A 105 -19.76 10.64 4.76
C THR A 105 -19.55 10.22 3.31
N MET A 106 -20.03 11.01 2.35
CA MET A 106 -19.89 10.70 0.93
C MET A 106 -18.46 10.96 0.42
N ILE A 107 -17.86 12.10 0.77
CA ILE A 107 -16.51 12.48 0.30
C ILE A 107 -15.44 11.46 0.75
N PRO A 108 -15.38 11.00 2.02
CA PRO A 108 -14.35 10.06 2.44
C PRO A 108 -14.62 8.66 1.90
N ALA A 109 -15.87 8.29 1.63
CA ALA A 109 -16.19 7.05 0.96
C ALA A 109 -15.67 7.05 -0.49
N VAL A 110 -15.93 8.12 -1.26
CA VAL A 110 -15.40 8.27 -2.63
C VAL A 110 -13.86 8.28 -2.62
N LEU A 111 -13.25 9.05 -1.72
CA LEU A 111 -11.80 9.08 -1.58
C LEU A 111 -11.22 7.72 -1.15
N SER A 112 -11.93 6.95 -0.33
CA SER A 112 -11.51 5.60 0.08
C SER A 112 -11.52 4.62 -1.09
N VAL A 113 -12.55 4.68 -1.94
CA VAL A 113 -12.60 3.86 -3.17
C VAL A 113 -11.45 4.23 -4.11
N LEU A 114 -11.23 5.53 -4.35
CA LEU A 114 -10.12 6.00 -5.19
C LEU A 114 -8.76 5.53 -4.66
N LYS A 115 -8.52 5.67 -3.35
CA LYS A 115 -7.30 5.16 -2.70
C LYS A 115 -7.16 3.66 -2.85
N THR A 116 -8.24 2.91 -2.73
CA THR A 116 -8.23 1.44 -2.88
C THR A 116 -7.81 1.01 -4.29
N ILE A 117 -8.28 1.72 -5.32
CA ILE A 117 -7.87 1.49 -6.72
C ILE A 117 -6.37 1.80 -6.89
N LEU A 118 -5.88 2.90 -6.30
CA LEU A 118 -4.46 3.23 -6.34
C LEU A 118 -3.59 2.19 -5.61
N LEU A 119 -4.04 1.70 -4.46
CA LEU A 119 -3.36 0.64 -3.71
C LEU A 119 -3.32 -0.69 -4.48
N LEU A 120 -4.40 -1.02 -5.20
CA LEU A 120 -4.42 -2.16 -6.13
C LEU A 120 -3.35 -1.99 -7.22
N ALA A 121 -3.29 -0.81 -7.84
CA ALA A 121 -2.26 -0.50 -8.84
C ALA A 121 -0.85 -0.65 -8.25
N CYS A 122 -0.62 -0.16 -7.02
CA CYS A 122 0.66 -0.35 -6.34
C CYS A 122 0.99 -1.84 -6.11
N ALA A 123 0.05 -2.65 -5.63
CA ALA A 123 0.26 -4.08 -5.40
C ALA A 123 0.59 -4.83 -6.71
N ILE A 124 -0.09 -4.48 -7.80
CA ILE A 124 0.18 -5.03 -9.15
C ILE A 124 1.57 -4.61 -9.62
N VAL A 125 1.92 -3.32 -9.48
CA VAL A 125 3.23 -2.78 -9.89
C VAL A 125 4.38 -3.45 -9.14
N ILE A 126 4.25 -3.66 -7.82
CA ILE A 126 5.25 -4.40 -7.03
C ILE A 126 5.36 -5.85 -7.51
N SER A 127 4.22 -6.53 -7.66
CA SER A 127 4.20 -7.95 -8.06
C SER A 127 4.79 -8.16 -9.46
N ALA A 128 4.36 -7.36 -10.43
CA ALA A 128 4.83 -7.44 -11.81
C ALA A 128 6.29 -6.98 -11.93
N GLY A 129 6.67 -5.93 -11.20
CA GLY A 129 8.03 -5.41 -11.17
C GLY A 129 9.03 -6.42 -10.60
N LEU A 130 8.68 -7.08 -9.50
CA LEU A 130 9.50 -8.14 -8.90
C LEU A 130 9.58 -9.37 -9.81
N ALA A 131 8.45 -9.81 -10.40
CA ALA A 131 8.42 -10.94 -11.31
C ALA A 131 9.28 -10.70 -12.56
N ALA A 132 9.19 -9.51 -13.16
CA ALA A 132 9.99 -9.12 -14.31
C ALA A 132 11.49 -9.12 -13.97
N PHE A 133 11.87 -8.56 -12.81
CA PHE A 133 13.26 -8.55 -12.35
C PHE A 133 13.77 -9.98 -12.09
N CYS A 134 13.00 -10.80 -11.37
CA CYS A 134 13.35 -12.18 -11.09
C CYS A 134 13.50 -13.02 -12.36
N LYS A 135 12.69 -12.79 -13.40
CA LYS A 135 12.84 -13.45 -14.69
C LYS A 135 14.17 -13.11 -15.38
N GLN A 136 14.62 -11.86 -15.28
CA GLN A 136 15.92 -11.46 -15.84
C GLN A 136 17.09 -12.06 -15.06
N ILE A 137 17.04 -12.02 -13.72
CA ILE A 137 18.14 -12.55 -12.92
C ILE A 137 18.24 -14.07 -13.06
N THR A 138 17.12 -14.79 -13.10
CA THR A 138 17.10 -16.24 -13.30
C THR A 138 17.30 -16.68 -14.75
N SER A 139 17.56 -15.74 -15.68
CA SER A 139 17.82 -16.05 -17.09
C SER A 139 18.99 -17.04 -17.28
N LYS A 140 19.98 -17.04 -16.39
CA LYS A 140 21.03 -18.06 -16.34
C LYS A 140 20.78 -19.04 -15.20
N ARG A 141 19.81 -19.94 -15.41
CA ARG A 141 19.34 -20.93 -14.42
C ARG A 141 20.47 -21.76 -13.77
N ASN A 142 21.56 -22.05 -14.50
CA ASN A 142 22.70 -22.81 -13.98
C ASN A 142 23.48 -22.07 -12.87
N ILE A 143 23.39 -20.74 -12.82
CA ILE A 143 24.12 -19.89 -11.85
C ILE A 143 23.15 -19.34 -10.81
N ALA A 144 21.95 -18.95 -11.25
CA ALA A 144 20.90 -18.37 -10.44
C ALA A 144 19.60 -19.18 -10.60
N PRO A 145 19.47 -20.35 -9.95
CA PRO A 145 18.30 -21.22 -10.12
C PRO A 145 17.04 -20.61 -9.49
N THR A 146 17.19 -19.83 -8.41
CA THR A 146 16.09 -19.18 -7.70
C THR A 146 16.38 -17.70 -7.48
N CYS A 147 15.34 -16.85 -7.59
CA CYS A 147 15.48 -15.41 -7.38
C CYS A 147 15.96 -15.09 -5.95
N ARG A 148 15.43 -15.80 -4.96
CA ARG A 148 15.87 -15.67 -3.56
C ARG A 148 17.36 -16.01 -3.37
N GLY A 149 17.83 -17.10 -3.98
CA GLY A 149 19.24 -17.50 -3.88
C GLY A 149 20.23 -16.48 -4.46
N THR A 150 19.78 -15.60 -5.36
CA THR A 150 20.64 -14.53 -5.90
C THR A 150 20.94 -13.40 -4.91
N GLN A 151 20.28 -13.36 -3.76
CA GLN A 151 20.63 -12.39 -2.72
C GLN A 151 21.98 -12.70 -2.07
N THR A 152 22.38 -13.98 -2.01
CA THR A 152 23.57 -14.45 -1.29
C THR A 152 24.66 -15.00 -2.21
N ASN A 153 24.27 -15.58 -3.35
CA ASN A 153 25.18 -16.41 -4.15
C ASN A 153 25.88 -15.67 -5.29
N ILE A 154 25.60 -14.38 -5.50
CA ILE A 154 26.17 -13.60 -6.61
C ILE A 154 26.77 -12.28 -6.13
N LYS A 155 27.81 -11.85 -6.84
CA LYS A 155 28.40 -10.54 -6.63
C LYS A 155 27.62 -9.47 -7.40
N TRP A 156 27.10 -8.51 -6.66
CA TRP A 156 26.41 -7.33 -7.18
C TRP A 156 27.43 -6.24 -7.52
N LEU A 157 27.33 -5.66 -8.71
CA LEU A 157 28.18 -4.54 -9.12
C LEU A 157 27.39 -3.23 -8.96
N ASN A 158 27.96 -2.26 -8.24
CA ASN A 158 27.44 -0.90 -8.02
C ASN A 158 26.19 -0.76 -7.11
N VAL A 159 25.62 -1.87 -6.61
CA VAL A 159 24.45 -1.86 -5.71
C VAL A 159 24.57 -2.94 -4.63
N ASP A 160 23.95 -2.74 -3.47
CA ASP A 160 23.80 -3.78 -2.45
C ASP A 160 22.54 -4.62 -2.70
N GLY A 161 22.72 -5.81 -3.26
CA GLY A 161 21.64 -6.78 -3.46
C GLY A 161 21.25 -7.56 -2.21
N SER A 162 21.85 -7.31 -1.05
CA SER A 162 21.55 -8.08 0.16
C SER A 162 20.09 -7.88 0.59
N TYR A 163 19.37 -8.99 0.78
CA TYR A 163 17.96 -9.02 1.22
C TYR A 163 16.94 -8.36 0.26
N PHE A 164 17.31 -8.10 -1.01
CA PHE A 164 16.41 -7.43 -1.97
C PHE A 164 15.08 -8.18 -2.16
N TYR A 165 15.13 -9.50 -2.38
CA TYR A 165 13.95 -10.32 -2.63
C TYR A 165 13.06 -10.44 -1.40
N ASP A 166 13.63 -10.72 -0.21
CA ASP A 166 12.83 -10.87 1.01
C ASP A 166 12.08 -9.57 1.36
N ILE A 167 12.75 -8.41 1.26
CA ILE A 167 12.13 -7.11 1.53
C ILE A 167 11.05 -6.79 0.48
N THR A 168 11.32 -7.03 -0.81
CA THR A 168 10.34 -6.74 -1.88
C THR A 168 9.16 -7.70 -1.85
N ASN A 169 9.40 -8.97 -1.54
CA ASN A 169 8.38 -9.99 -1.37
C ASN A 169 7.49 -9.67 -0.15
N PHE A 170 8.09 -9.23 0.96
CA PHE A 170 7.33 -8.70 2.10
C PHE A 170 6.47 -7.50 1.69
N ALA A 171 7.02 -6.53 0.95
CA ALA A 171 6.26 -5.39 0.44
C ALA A 171 5.10 -5.80 -0.48
N GLN A 172 5.29 -6.84 -1.30
CA GLN A 172 4.24 -7.41 -2.14
C GLN A 172 3.10 -7.98 -1.29
N PHE A 173 3.41 -8.84 -0.31
CA PHE A 173 2.41 -9.42 0.59
C PHE A 173 1.68 -8.35 1.40
N ALA A 174 2.43 -7.38 1.95
CA ALA A 174 1.86 -6.25 2.66
C ALA A 174 0.94 -5.40 1.77
N GLY A 175 1.31 -5.19 0.50
CA GLY A 175 0.48 -4.49 -0.48
C GLY A 175 -0.85 -5.18 -0.76
N TRP A 176 -0.85 -6.50 -0.93
CA TRP A 176 -2.08 -7.28 -1.11
C TRP A 176 -2.95 -7.33 0.16
N ALA A 177 -2.34 -7.49 1.33
CA ALA A 177 -3.05 -7.44 2.61
C ALA A 177 -3.70 -6.06 2.86
N LEU A 178 -2.98 -4.99 2.53
CA LEU A 178 -3.45 -3.61 2.60
C LEU A 178 -4.64 -3.35 1.66
N PHE A 179 -4.58 -3.88 0.43
CA PHE A 179 -5.70 -3.83 -0.50
C PHE A 179 -6.94 -4.53 0.09
N GLY A 180 -6.78 -5.73 0.67
CA GLY A 180 -7.85 -6.45 1.36
C GLY A 180 -8.45 -5.66 2.53
N CYS A 181 -7.62 -5.07 3.38
CA CYS A 181 -8.08 -4.19 4.47
C CYS A 181 -8.86 -2.97 3.96
N SER A 182 -8.43 -2.41 2.83
CA SER A 182 -9.09 -1.25 2.20
C SER A 182 -10.45 -1.62 1.60
N LEU A 183 -10.62 -2.84 1.09
CA LEU A 183 -11.93 -3.35 0.68
C LEU A 183 -12.89 -3.50 1.86
N ILE A 184 -12.41 -4.02 2.99
CA ILE A 184 -13.21 -4.12 4.23
C ILE A 184 -13.63 -2.71 4.68
N LEU A 185 -12.71 -1.75 4.65
CA LEU A 185 -12.99 -0.35 4.98
C LEU A 185 -14.10 0.23 4.09
N ASN A 186 -14.02 0.02 2.78
CA ASN A 186 -15.07 0.46 1.84
C ASN A 186 -16.42 -0.20 2.15
N GLY A 187 -16.43 -1.49 2.49
CA GLY A 187 -17.64 -2.20 2.89
C GLY A 187 -18.32 -1.59 4.13
N ILE A 188 -17.51 -1.25 5.16
CA ILE A 188 -18.01 -0.61 6.37
C ILE A 188 -18.55 0.80 6.07
N LEU A 189 -17.81 1.59 5.28
CA LEU A 189 -18.24 2.94 4.87
C LEU A 189 -19.53 2.90 4.03
N PHE A 190 -19.64 1.95 3.12
CA PHE A 190 -20.85 1.76 2.31
C PHE A 190 -22.05 1.35 3.14
N PHE A 191 -21.86 0.44 4.10
CA PHE A 191 -22.92 0.05 5.02
C PHE A 191 -23.39 1.23 5.87
N ARG A 192 -22.45 2.05 6.37
CA ARG A 192 -22.77 3.27 7.11
C ARG A 192 -23.55 4.27 6.25
N LEU A 193 -23.09 4.54 5.03
CA LEU A 193 -23.82 5.40 4.07
C LEU A 193 -25.25 4.93 3.85
N ARG A 194 -25.46 3.61 3.68
CA ARG A 194 -26.82 3.06 3.54
C ARG A 194 -27.67 3.25 4.79
N GLN A 195 -27.08 3.14 5.98
CA GLN A 195 -27.81 3.43 7.23
C GLN A 195 -28.21 4.90 7.30
N ASP A 196 -27.32 5.81 6.89
CA ASP A 196 -27.59 7.24 6.87
C ASP A 196 -28.71 7.59 5.86
N PHE A 197 -28.74 6.96 4.68
CA PHE A 197 -29.84 7.14 3.72
C PHE A 197 -31.19 6.57 4.19
N LYS A 198 -31.17 5.50 5.00
CA LYS A 198 -32.38 4.82 5.46
C LYS A 198 -32.99 5.48 6.71
N SER A 199 -32.21 6.24 7.47
CA SER A 199 -32.70 6.97 8.63
C SER A 199 -33.27 8.33 8.18
N PRO A 200 -34.58 8.61 8.36
CA PRO A 200 -35.14 9.92 8.05
C PRO A 200 -34.39 11.00 8.83
N ARG A 201 -33.98 12.09 8.17
CA ARG A 201 -33.39 13.23 8.89
C ARG A 201 -34.48 13.88 9.73
N PRO A 202 -34.21 14.23 10.99
CA PRO A 202 -35.18 14.95 11.82
C PRO A 202 -35.56 16.33 11.24
N SER A 203 -34.75 16.92 10.35
CA SER A 203 -35.09 18.12 9.59
C SER A 203 -36.23 17.93 8.59
N ASP A 204 -36.36 16.72 8.03
CA ASP A 204 -37.43 16.39 7.07
C ASP A 204 -38.73 16.05 7.82
N LEU A 205 -38.64 15.70 9.10
CA LEU A 205 -39.81 15.48 9.96
C LEU A 205 -40.41 16.79 10.48
N ALA A 206 -39.59 17.80 10.76
CA ALA A 206 -40.05 19.10 11.24
C ALA A 206 -40.88 19.85 10.18
N THR A 207 -40.56 19.67 8.89
CA THR A 207 -41.29 20.27 7.77
C THR A 207 -42.61 19.56 7.45
N LEU A 208 -42.78 18.30 7.87
CA LEU A 208 -44.03 17.54 7.70
C LEU A 208 -45.04 17.78 8.82
N THR A 209 -44.62 18.36 9.95
CA THR A 209 -45.50 18.69 11.07
C THR A 209 -46.09 20.12 11.02
N GLU A 210 -45.65 20.93 10.05
CA GLU A 210 -46.16 22.30 9.83
C GLU A 210 -47.16 22.42 8.67
N SER A 211 -47.58 21.32 8.04
CA SER A 211 -48.60 21.30 6.97
C SER A 211 -49.94 20.74 7.42
#